data_AF-A0A520EMZ6-F1
#
_entry.id   AF-A0A520EMZ6-F1
#
_cell.length_a   1.000
_cell.length_b   1.000
_cell.length_c   1.000
_cell.angle_alpha   90.00
_cell.angle_beta   90.00
_cell.angle_gamma   90.00
#
_symmetry.space_group_name_H-M   'P 1'
#
loop_
_entity.id
_entity.type
_entity.pdbx_description
1 polymer ?
#
loop_
_entity_poly.entity_id
_entity_poly.type
_entity_poly.pdbx_seq_one_letter_code
_entity_poly.pdbx_strand_id
1 'polypeptide(L)'
;MASRRRAALLGILALVSVVSTSMGGVATAGPARTASPLCQVADLLPSGSSSGLGYQCAEAGELLDLPIGDVRATQPSLGYDEVYYKLGRYTLGKDEINKKFDDWCEANGQEEAASASPGARLDNPSSFTCTVPVGQETPDTIAPMKTVVIGPGGVPYLTDGHHTLTSFYETADGGPNLHLRLRVVANLSDLSPTDFWARMKAEKWVWNY
;
A
#
# COMPACT_ATOMS: atom_id res chain seq x y z
N MET A 1 20.50 -61.08 3.41
CA MET A 1 21.96 -61.13 3.12
C MET A 1 22.22 -60.48 1.77
N ALA A 2 22.88 -59.32 1.76
CA ALA A 2 23.75 -58.79 0.70
C ALA A 2 23.95 -57.28 0.95
N SER A 3 24.99 -56.98 1.73
CA SER A 3 25.48 -55.63 2.03
C SER A 3 26.26 -55.08 0.83
N ARG A 4 25.93 -53.87 0.36
CA ARG A 4 26.79 -53.12 -0.58
C ARG A 4 27.67 -52.17 0.24
N ARG A 5 28.96 -52.50 0.33
CA ARG A 5 30.01 -51.64 0.89
C ARG A 5 30.24 -50.45 -0.04
N ARG A 6 30.16 -49.23 0.48
CA ARG A 6 30.71 -48.03 -0.17
C ARG A 6 32.05 -47.72 0.48
N ALA A 7 33.10 -47.65 -0.34
CA ALA A 7 34.42 -47.20 0.06
C ALA A 7 34.40 -45.67 0.27
N ALA A 8 34.95 -45.20 1.38
CA ALA A 8 35.15 -43.78 1.65
C ALA A 8 36.55 -43.38 1.21
N LEU A 9 36.64 -42.44 0.27
CA LEU A 9 37.87 -41.70 -0.05
C LEU A 9 37.90 -40.45 0.84
N LEU A 10 38.86 -40.39 1.77
CA LEU A 10 39.19 -39.16 2.49
C LEU A 10 39.99 -38.25 1.54
N GLY A 11 39.37 -37.18 1.06
CA GLY A 11 40.05 -36.04 0.45
C GLY A 11 40.23 -34.94 1.49
N ILE A 12 41.49 -34.61 1.81
CA ILE A 12 41.85 -33.48 2.68
C ILE A 12 41.65 -32.20 1.86
N LEU A 13 40.68 -31.36 2.25
CA LEU A 13 40.47 -30.03 1.67
C LEU A 13 41.20 -29.00 2.54
N ALA A 14 42.25 -28.39 2.00
CA ALA A 14 42.92 -27.25 2.62
C ALA A 14 42.06 -25.98 2.46
N LEU A 15 41.63 -25.39 3.57
CA LEU A 15 40.95 -24.11 3.61
C LEU A 15 41.97 -22.98 3.43
N VAL A 16 41.97 -22.35 2.26
CA VAL A 16 42.64 -21.07 2.04
C VAL A 16 41.61 -19.96 2.25
N SER A 17 41.69 -19.27 3.39
CA SER A 17 40.84 -18.13 3.71
C SER A 17 41.31 -16.90 2.92
N VAL A 18 40.58 -16.53 1.87
CA VAL A 18 40.76 -15.24 1.18
C VAL A 18 39.95 -14.19 1.94
N VAL A 19 40.65 -13.32 2.68
CA VAL A 19 40.05 -12.13 3.30
C VAL A 19 39.74 -11.13 2.18
N SER A 20 38.46 -10.99 1.85
CA SER A 20 37.97 -9.94 0.96
C SER A 20 37.64 -8.70 1.80
N THR A 21 38.47 -7.67 1.70
CA THR A 21 38.19 -6.35 2.30
C THR A 21 37.11 -5.64 1.48
N SER A 22 35.87 -5.69 1.96
CA SER A 22 34.80 -4.84 1.44
C SER A 22 35.03 -3.39 1.91
N MET A 23 35.44 -2.52 0.99
CA MET A 23 35.38 -1.07 1.21
C MET A 23 33.90 -0.66 1.23
N GLY A 24 33.33 -0.55 2.43
CA GLY A 24 32.01 0.03 2.64
C GLY A 24 32.03 1.48 2.22
N GLY A 25 31.42 1.80 1.07
CA GLY A 25 31.09 3.15 0.70
C GLY A 25 30.09 3.70 1.72
N VAL A 26 30.51 4.69 2.49
CA VAL A 26 29.60 5.46 3.35
C VAL A 26 28.71 6.27 2.42
N ALA A 27 27.48 5.80 2.19
CA ALA A 27 26.44 6.63 1.61
C ALA A 27 26.16 7.75 2.62
N THR A 28 26.64 8.96 2.32
CA THR A 28 26.24 10.15 3.06
C THR A 28 24.75 10.34 2.85
N ALA A 29 23.94 9.99 3.85
CA ALA A 29 22.54 10.38 3.89
C ALA A 29 22.50 11.90 3.68
N GLY A 30 21.76 12.34 2.66
CA GLY A 30 21.51 13.77 2.46
C GLY A 30 20.88 14.36 3.72
N PRO A 31 20.99 15.68 3.94
CA PRO A 31 20.39 16.31 5.12
C PRO A 31 18.92 15.93 5.20
N ALA A 32 18.52 15.34 6.33
CA ALA A 32 17.12 15.13 6.64
C ALA A 32 16.44 16.50 6.58
N ARG A 33 15.49 16.67 5.65
CA ARG A 33 14.69 17.89 5.60
C ARG A 33 13.90 17.92 6.90
N THR A 34 14.20 18.89 7.77
CA THR A 34 13.38 19.17 8.94
C THR A 34 11.96 19.47 8.46
N ALA A 35 10.99 18.69 8.92
CA ALA A 35 9.58 18.91 8.63
C ALA A 35 9.20 20.36 8.96
N SER A 36 8.39 20.99 8.10
CA SER A 36 7.91 22.36 8.32
C SER A 36 7.29 22.49 9.72
N PRO A 37 7.46 23.63 10.41
CA PRO A 37 6.79 23.89 11.71
C PRO A 37 5.27 23.71 11.63
N LEU A 38 4.69 23.90 10.44
CA LEU A 38 3.28 23.63 10.11
C LEU A 38 2.88 22.16 10.30
N CYS A 39 3.82 21.22 10.16
CA CYS A 39 3.56 19.79 10.35
C CYS A 39 3.58 19.36 11.80
N GLN A 40 4.37 20.04 12.65
CA GLN A 40 4.38 19.78 14.09
C GLN A 40 3.07 20.15 14.78
N VAL A 41 2.31 21.10 14.21
CA VAL A 41 0.99 21.49 14.71
C VAL A 41 -0.16 20.71 14.05
N ALA A 42 0.08 20.09 12.88
CA ALA A 42 -0.92 19.27 12.20
C ALA A 42 -1.21 17.98 12.96
N ASP A 43 -0.20 17.37 13.59
CA ASP A 43 -0.34 16.17 14.44
C ASP A 43 -1.23 16.40 15.68
N LEU A 44 -1.50 17.66 16.05
CA LEU A 44 -2.34 18.03 17.18
C LEU A 44 -3.81 18.23 16.77
N LEU A 45 -4.13 18.19 15.48
CA LEU A 45 -5.49 18.32 14.97
C LEU A 45 -6.10 16.92 14.76
N PRO A 46 -7.38 16.70 15.08
CA PRO A 46 -8.04 15.42 14.84
C PRO A 46 -7.91 15.02 13.37
N SER A 47 -7.32 13.85 13.11
CA SER A 47 -7.27 13.20 11.81
C SER A 47 -8.71 13.01 11.31
N GLY A 48 -9.16 13.88 10.42
CA GLY A 48 -10.55 13.84 9.94
C GLY A 48 -11.07 15.13 9.33
N SER A 49 -10.30 16.22 9.31
CA SER A 49 -10.72 17.43 8.58
C SER A 49 -9.54 18.08 7.89
N SER A 50 -9.46 17.83 6.58
CA SER A 50 -8.62 18.50 5.58
C SER A 50 -8.97 19.98 5.42
N SER A 51 -8.92 20.76 6.49
CA SER A 51 -9.21 22.21 6.43
C SER A 51 -7.94 23.02 6.57
N GLY A 52 -7.24 23.17 5.44
CA GLY A 52 -6.19 24.18 5.23
C GLY A 52 -4.89 23.63 4.65
N LEU A 53 -4.46 22.44 5.06
CA LEU A 53 -3.16 21.88 4.67
C LEU A 53 -3.20 20.53 3.93
N GLY A 54 -4.37 19.94 3.66
CA GLY A 54 -4.47 18.62 3.02
C GLY A 54 -3.60 17.56 3.73
N TYR A 55 -2.95 16.68 2.96
CA TYR A 55 -1.99 15.68 3.45
C TYR A 55 -0.53 16.15 3.36
N GLN A 56 -0.26 17.47 3.35
CA GLN A 56 1.07 18.04 3.09
C GLN A 56 2.17 17.55 4.04
N CYS A 57 1.80 17.03 5.21
CA CYS A 57 2.74 16.58 6.23
C CYS A 57 2.95 15.06 6.24
N ALA A 58 2.26 14.32 5.37
CA ALA A 58 2.37 12.87 5.38
C ALA A 58 3.78 12.41 4.99
N GLU A 59 4.28 11.36 5.62
CA GLU A 59 5.64 10.86 5.37
C GLU A 59 5.62 9.60 4.49
N ALA A 60 6.73 9.35 3.78
CA ALA A 60 6.87 8.09 3.05
C ALA A 60 6.84 6.90 4.01
N GLY A 61 6.01 5.91 3.72
CA GLY A 61 5.74 4.77 4.58
C GLY A 61 4.51 4.93 5.49
N GLU A 62 3.99 6.15 5.64
CA GLU A 62 2.77 6.39 6.42
C GLU A 62 1.55 5.70 5.79
N LEU A 63 0.64 5.22 6.65
CA LEU A 63 -0.61 4.56 6.26
C LEU A 63 -1.77 5.51 6.51
N LEU A 64 -2.18 6.25 5.47
CA LEU A 64 -3.22 7.25 5.54
C LEU A 64 -4.61 6.62 5.35
N ASP A 65 -5.53 6.88 6.27
CA ASP A 65 -6.95 6.59 6.07
C ASP A 65 -7.60 7.70 5.22
N LEU A 66 -8.07 7.34 4.02
CA LEU A 66 -8.56 8.26 3.01
C LEU A 66 -9.92 7.81 2.46
N PRO A 67 -10.88 8.73 2.23
CA PRO A 67 -12.03 8.41 1.40
C PRO A 67 -11.58 8.23 -0.05
N ILE A 68 -12.07 7.19 -0.73
CA ILE A 68 -11.69 6.88 -2.12
C ILE A 68 -11.90 8.09 -3.06
N GLY A 69 -12.94 8.90 -2.81
CA GLY A 69 -13.26 10.08 -3.61
C GLY A 69 -12.21 11.20 -3.59
N ASP A 70 -11.35 11.24 -2.58
CA ASP A 70 -10.28 12.25 -2.48
C ASP A 70 -9.02 11.84 -3.27
N VAL A 71 -8.93 10.58 -3.70
CA VAL A 71 -7.74 10.02 -4.35
C VAL A 71 -7.79 10.23 -5.86
N ARG A 72 -6.79 10.93 -6.41
CA ARG A 72 -6.70 11.22 -7.85
C ARG A 72 -6.04 10.08 -8.62
N ALA A 73 -6.68 9.62 -9.67
CA ALA A 73 -6.10 8.61 -10.56
C ALA A 73 -4.88 9.15 -11.33
N THR A 74 -3.87 8.30 -11.49
CA THR A 74 -2.67 8.55 -12.30
C THR A 74 -2.61 7.69 -13.58
N GLN A 75 -3.67 6.91 -13.82
CA GLN A 75 -3.84 6.11 -15.03
C GLN A 75 -5.12 6.60 -15.72
N PRO A 76 -5.07 6.94 -17.02
CA PRO A 76 -6.22 7.39 -17.81
C PRO A 76 -7.17 6.26 -18.20
N SER A 77 -6.76 4.99 -18.07
CA SER A 77 -7.57 3.83 -18.46
C SER A 77 -7.23 2.62 -17.59
N LEU A 78 -8.21 1.72 -17.43
CA LEU A 78 -8.05 0.43 -16.77
C LEU A 78 -8.81 -0.65 -17.54
N GLY A 79 -8.38 -1.90 -17.42
CA GLY A 79 -9.07 -3.04 -18.00
C GLY A 79 -10.31 -3.41 -17.19
N TYR A 80 -11.50 -3.11 -17.71
CA TYR A 80 -12.76 -3.34 -17.01
C TYR A 80 -13.08 -4.82 -16.73
N ASP A 81 -12.50 -5.77 -17.46
CA ASP A 81 -12.72 -7.20 -17.20
C ASP A 81 -12.27 -7.62 -15.79
N GLU A 82 -11.18 -7.06 -15.28
CA GLU A 82 -10.74 -7.33 -13.91
C GLU A 82 -11.68 -6.69 -12.87
N VAL A 83 -12.20 -5.49 -13.15
CA VAL A 83 -13.22 -4.84 -12.31
C VAL A 83 -14.50 -5.68 -12.28
N TYR A 84 -15.00 -6.09 -13.44
CA TYR A 84 -16.21 -6.92 -13.54
C TYR A 84 -16.03 -8.29 -12.93
N TYR A 85 -14.84 -8.89 -13.02
CA TYR A 85 -14.52 -10.11 -12.31
C TYR A 85 -14.67 -9.94 -10.79
N LYS A 86 -14.13 -8.85 -10.22
CA LYS A 86 -14.27 -8.54 -8.79
C LYS A 86 -15.73 -8.28 -8.41
N LEU A 87 -16.42 -7.38 -9.11
CA LEU A 87 -17.83 -7.06 -8.86
C LEU A 87 -18.75 -8.29 -8.96
N GLY A 88 -18.52 -9.14 -9.95
CA GLY A 88 -19.21 -10.42 -10.07
C GLY A 88 -18.94 -11.32 -8.87
N ARG A 89 -17.67 -11.51 -8.49
CA ARG A 89 -17.33 -12.32 -7.32
C ARG A 89 -17.97 -11.79 -6.03
N TYR A 90 -18.03 -10.47 -5.84
CA TYR A 90 -18.65 -9.83 -4.67
C TYR A 90 -20.17 -10.08 -4.56
N THR A 91 -20.83 -10.45 -5.66
CA THR A 91 -22.29 -10.63 -5.71
C THR A 91 -22.73 -12.09 -5.86
N LEU A 92 -21.85 -12.97 -6.33
CA LEU A 92 -22.16 -14.39 -6.58
C LEU A 92 -22.47 -15.23 -5.33
N GLY A 93 -22.03 -14.79 -4.14
CA GLY A 93 -22.27 -15.52 -2.88
C GLY A 93 -21.59 -16.90 -2.83
N LYS A 94 -20.49 -17.09 -3.60
CA LYS A 94 -19.77 -18.37 -3.67
C LYS A 94 -18.72 -18.58 -2.56
N ASP A 95 -18.32 -17.49 -1.91
CA ASP A 95 -17.27 -17.48 -0.90
C ASP A 95 -17.90 -17.58 0.51
N GLU A 96 -17.30 -18.35 1.43
CA GLU A 96 -17.79 -18.52 2.80
C GLU A 96 -17.87 -17.17 3.54
N ILE A 97 -16.78 -16.41 3.48
CA ILE A 97 -16.75 -14.97 3.74
C ILE A 97 -16.63 -14.29 2.39
N ASN A 98 -17.54 -13.35 2.09
CA ASN A 98 -17.57 -12.68 0.79
C ASN A 98 -16.20 -12.04 0.47
N LYS A 99 -15.65 -12.32 -0.72
CA LYS A 99 -14.30 -11.87 -1.13
C LYS A 99 -14.11 -10.35 -1.04
N LYS A 100 -15.17 -9.54 -1.06
CA LYS A 100 -15.04 -8.08 -0.91
C LYS A 100 -14.41 -7.68 0.43
N PHE A 101 -14.70 -8.41 1.50
CA PHE A 101 -14.11 -8.12 2.82
C PHE A 101 -12.64 -8.49 2.85
N ASP A 102 -12.29 -9.61 2.20
CA ASP A 102 -10.92 -10.08 2.09
C ASP A 102 -10.06 -9.12 1.25
N ASP A 103 -10.56 -8.73 0.07
CA ASP A 103 -9.91 -7.72 -0.79
C ASP A 103 -9.75 -6.38 -0.04
N TRP A 104 -10.73 -5.98 0.77
CA TRP A 104 -10.65 -4.77 1.58
C TRP A 104 -9.59 -4.90 2.69
N CYS A 105 -9.59 -6.00 3.45
CA CYS A 105 -8.59 -6.26 4.49
C CYS A 105 -7.16 -6.26 3.93
N GLU A 106 -6.94 -6.87 2.76
CA GLU A 106 -5.62 -6.92 2.12
C GLU A 106 -5.18 -5.52 1.72
N ALA A 107 -6.07 -4.79 1.03
CA ALA A 107 -5.78 -3.42 0.60
C ALA A 107 -5.56 -2.47 1.79
N ASN A 108 -6.21 -2.72 2.92
CA ASN A 108 -6.13 -1.94 4.16
C ASN A 108 -4.93 -2.33 5.06
N GLY A 109 -4.09 -3.30 4.63
CA GLY A 109 -2.89 -3.73 5.35
C GLY A 109 -3.13 -4.75 6.47
N GLN A 110 -4.35 -5.29 6.52
CA GLN A 110 -4.85 -6.17 7.57
C GLN A 110 -4.99 -7.64 7.14
N GLU A 111 -4.38 -7.98 6.00
CA GLU A 111 -4.31 -9.33 5.44
C GLU A 111 -5.69 -9.86 5.00
N GLU A 112 -6.25 -10.90 5.64
CA GLU A 112 -7.48 -11.55 5.18
C GLU A 112 -8.71 -11.13 6.00
N ALA A 113 -9.91 -11.39 5.48
CA ALA A 113 -11.12 -11.32 6.30
C ALA A 113 -11.20 -12.52 7.25
N ALA A 114 -11.23 -12.26 8.56
CA ALA A 114 -11.37 -13.29 9.60
C ALA A 114 -12.85 -13.65 9.88
N SER A 115 -13.76 -12.69 9.80
CA SER A 115 -15.20 -12.92 10.00
C SER A 115 -16.05 -11.82 9.38
N ALA A 116 -17.31 -12.12 9.06
CA ALA A 116 -18.30 -11.13 8.63
C ALA A 116 -19.68 -11.46 9.22
N SER A 117 -20.35 -10.47 9.79
CA SER A 117 -21.72 -10.63 10.29
C SER A 117 -22.72 -10.80 9.14
N PRO A 118 -23.90 -11.41 9.38
CA PRO A 118 -25.00 -11.36 8.43
C PRO A 118 -25.33 -9.91 8.06
N GLY A 119 -25.36 -9.60 6.76
CA GLY A 119 -25.59 -8.23 6.28
C GLY A 119 -24.41 -7.27 6.48
N ALA A 120 -23.19 -7.78 6.70
CA ALA A 120 -21.98 -6.96 6.75
C ALA A 120 -21.79 -6.13 5.48
N ARG A 121 -21.15 -4.96 5.64
CA ARG A 121 -20.97 -3.97 4.59
C ARG A 121 -19.60 -3.31 4.65
N LEU A 122 -19.04 -2.94 3.50
CA LEU A 122 -17.75 -2.22 3.42
C LEU A 122 -17.83 -0.83 4.06
N ASP A 123 -18.90 -0.09 3.82
CA ASP A 123 -19.15 1.21 4.47
C ASP A 123 -19.54 1.11 5.96
N ASN A 124 -19.55 -0.10 6.52
CA ASN A 124 -19.62 -0.34 7.95
C ASN A 124 -18.51 -1.34 8.37
N PRO A 125 -17.25 -0.88 8.50
CA PRO A 125 -16.12 -1.76 8.80
C PRO A 125 -16.22 -2.45 10.17
N SER A 126 -17.09 -1.98 11.07
CA SER A 126 -17.36 -2.68 12.34
C SER A 126 -18.16 -3.98 12.17
N SER A 127 -18.73 -4.24 10.98
CA SER A 127 -19.56 -5.41 10.70
C SER A 127 -18.78 -6.67 10.28
N PHE A 128 -17.48 -6.54 10.07
CA PHE A 128 -16.56 -7.62 9.74
C PHE A 128 -15.22 -7.41 10.47
N THR A 129 -14.35 -8.41 10.48
CA THR A 129 -13.02 -8.33 11.10
C THR A 129 -11.97 -8.85 10.14
N CYS A 130 -10.76 -8.29 10.20
CA CYS A 130 -9.59 -8.80 9.49
C CYS A 130 -8.71 -9.67 10.42
N THR A 131 -7.83 -10.48 9.86
CA THR A 131 -6.90 -11.35 10.61
C THR A 131 -5.85 -10.54 11.35
N VAL A 132 -5.41 -9.41 10.78
CA VAL A 132 -4.43 -8.51 11.41
C VAL A 132 -5.12 -7.25 11.94
N PRO A 133 -5.01 -6.93 13.25
CA PRO A 133 -5.54 -5.69 13.80
C PRO A 133 -4.80 -4.45 13.28
N VAL A 134 -5.53 -3.33 13.18
CA VAL A 134 -4.92 -2.02 12.93
C VAL A 134 -3.85 -1.71 13.99
N GLY A 135 -2.68 -1.28 13.55
CA GLY A 135 -1.51 -1.02 14.40
C GLY A 135 -0.64 -2.25 14.68
N GLN A 136 -1.01 -3.42 14.17
CA GLN A 136 -0.22 -4.65 14.22
C GLN A 136 0.22 -5.13 12.84
N GLU A 137 0.17 -4.25 11.84
CA GLU A 137 0.63 -4.55 10.50
C GLU A 137 2.12 -4.87 10.49
N THR A 138 2.51 -5.85 9.69
CA THR A 138 3.91 -6.25 9.51
C THR A 138 4.43 -5.72 8.17
N PRO A 139 5.75 -5.73 7.91
CA PRO A 139 6.27 -5.40 6.59
C PRO A 139 5.61 -6.22 5.46
N ASP A 140 5.26 -7.49 5.73
CA ASP A 140 4.65 -8.38 4.74
C ASP A 140 3.19 -8.01 4.46
N THR A 141 2.43 -7.53 5.45
CA THR A 141 1.05 -7.07 5.24
C THR A 141 0.97 -5.63 4.72
N ILE A 142 1.99 -4.82 4.97
CA ILE A 142 2.12 -3.47 4.44
C ILE A 142 2.56 -3.47 2.96
N ALA A 143 3.41 -4.42 2.56
CA ALA A 143 3.91 -4.53 1.19
C ALA A 143 2.81 -4.56 0.09
N PRO A 144 1.72 -5.34 0.20
CA PRO A 144 0.66 -5.41 -0.81
C PRO A 144 -0.35 -4.25 -0.76
N MET A 145 -0.27 -3.37 0.25
CA MET A 145 -1.15 -2.21 0.37
C MET A 145 -1.05 -1.32 -0.86
N LYS A 146 -2.20 -0.73 -1.24
CA LYS A 146 -2.28 0.19 -2.37
C LYS A 146 -1.62 1.52 -2.00
N THR A 147 -1.07 2.21 -2.99
CA THR A 147 -0.12 3.28 -2.75
C THR A 147 -0.56 4.62 -3.30
N VAL A 148 -0.13 5.70 -2.64
CA VAL A 148 -0.33 7.07 -3.09
C VAL A 148 0.96 7.88 -3.02
N VAL A 149 1.05 8.89 -3.88
CA VAL A 149 1.98 10.02 -3.72
C VAL A 149 1.17 11.23 -3.27
N ILE A 150 1.68 11.96 -2.28
CA ILE A 150 1.10 13.26 -1.94
C ILE A 150 1.68 14.32 -2.87
N GLY A 151 0.85 14.90 -3.72
CA GLY A 151 1.21 15.94 -4.68
C GLY A 151 0.92 17.37 -4.19
N PRO A 152 1.09 18.37 -5.08
CA PRO A 152 0.96 19.79 -4.75
C PRO A 152 -0.34 20.12 -4.01
N GLY A 153 -0.23 20.92 -2.95
CA GLY A 153 -1.37 21.28 -2.09
C GLY A 153 -1.86 20.15 -1.19
N GLY A 154 -1.09 19.07 -1.05
CA GLY A 154 -1.43 17.93 -0.17
C GLY A 154 -2.44 16.97 -0.76
N VAL A 155 -2.55 16.88 -2.09
CA VAL A 155 -3.55 16.04 -2.79
C VAL A 155 -2.99 14.62 -2.98
N PRO A 156 -3.71 13.54 -2.63
CA PRO A 156 -3.25 12.17 -2.84
C PRO A 156 -3.47 11.72 -4.28
N TYR A 157 -2.44 11.16 -4.91
CA TYR A 157 -2.46 10.60 -6.26
C TYR A 157 -2.19 9.09 -6.20
N LEU A 158 -3.13 8.27 -6.65
CA LEU A 158 -3.05 6.80 -6.64
C LEU A 158 -1.91 6.31 -7.52
N THR A 159 -0.93 5.59 -6.99
CA THR A 159 0.19 5.02 -7.76
C THR A 159 0.08 3.54 -8.01
N ASP A 160 -0.69 2.83 -7.18
CA ASP A 160 -1.08 1.43 -7.37
C ASP A 160 -2.51 1.22 -6.86
N GLY A 161 -3.24 0.27 -7.45
CA GLY A 161 -4.56 -0.15 -6.96
C GLY A 161 -5.76 0.38 -7.71
N HIS A 162 -5.62 0.92 -8.92
CA HIS A 162 -6.73 1.49 -9.71
C HIS A 162 -7.90 0.51 -9.88
N HIS A 163 -7.64 -0.76 -10.19
CA HIS A 163 -8.68 -1.79 -10.24
C HIS A 163 -9.32 -2.08 -8.88
N THR A 164 -8.53 -2.08 -7.81
CA THR A 164 -9.00 -2.33 -6.45
C THR A 164 -9.93 -1.22 -5.98
N LEU A 165 -9.49 0.04 -6.05
CA LEU A 165 -10.30 1.18 -5.64
C LEU A 165 -11.52 1.36 -6.54
N THR A 166 -11.41 1.12 -7.85
CA THR A 166 -12.57 1.16 -8.75
C THR A 166 -13.60 0.08 -8.39
N SER A 167 -13.16 -1.14 -8.08
CA SER A 167 -14.07 -2.21 -7.67
C SER A 167 -14.78 -1.88 -6.36
N PHE A 168 -14.12 -1.20 -5.43
CA PHE A 168 -14.76 -0.72 -4.19
C PHE A 168 -15.67 0.48 -4.43
N TYR A 169 -15.30 1.38 -5.33
CA TYR A 169 -16.13 2.51 -5.72
C TYR A 169 -17.45 2.04 -6.35
N GLU A 170 -17.39 1.01 -7.21
CA GLU A 170 -18.54 0.52 -7.97
C GLU A 170 -19.37 -0.54 -7.22
N THR A 171 -18.91 -1.08 -6.09
CA THR A 171 -19.69 -2.04 -5.30
C THR A 171 -20.86 -1.34 -4.59
N ALA A 172 -21.98 -2.04 -4.42
CA ALA A 172 -23.23 -1.45 -3.93
C ALA A 172 -23.14 -0.79 -2.54
N ASP A 173 -22.27 -1.30 -1.69
CA ASP A 173 -22.00 -0.81 -0.33
C ASP A 173 -20.63 -0.11 -0.20
N GLY A 174 -20.10 0.41 -1.30
CA GLY A 174 -18.88 1.24 -1.35
C GLY A 174 -19.16 2.66 -1.83
N GLY A 175 -18.38 3.13 -2.80
CA GLY A 175 -18.51 4.49 -3.36
C GLY A 175 -17.46 5.50 -2.85
N PRO A 176 -17.63 6.81 -3.16
CA PRO A 176 -16.60 7.83 -2.93
C PRO A 176 -16.28 8.06 -1.45
N ASN A 177 -17.23 7.80 -0.55
CA ASN A 177 -17.05 7.99 0.90
C ASN A 177 -16.50 6.74 1.59
N LEU A 178 -16.29 5.63 0.86
CA LEU A 178 -15.66 4.45 1.45
C LEU A 178 -14.22 4.79 1.79
N HIS A 179 -13.85 4.52 3.04
CA HIS A 179 -12.51 4.72 3.56
C HIS A 179 -11.63 3.51 3.29
N LEU A 180 -10.37 3.76 2.94
CA LEU A 180 -9.33 2.77 2.76
C LEU A 180 -7.99 3.35 3.17
N ARG A 181 -7.19 2.57 3.92
CA ARG A 181 -5.82 2.96 4.26
C ARG A 181 -4.89 2.73 3.09
N LEU A 182 -4.19 3.78 2.67
CA LEU A 182 -3.24 3.74 1.58
C LEU A 182 -1.85 4.10 2.08
N ARG A 183 -0.83 3.43 1.53
CA ARG A 183 0.57 3.67 1.88
C ARG A 183 1.14 4.81 1.06
N VAL A 184 1.71 5.80 1.72
CA VAL A 184 2.41 6.91 1.07
C VAL A 184 3.76 6.39 0.56
N VAL A 185 4.04 6.52 -0.74
CA VAL A 185 5.37 6.17 -1.30
C VAL A 185 6.29 7.38 -1.39
N ALA A 186 5.73 8.58 -1.50
CA ALA A 186 6.47 9.83 -1.42
C ALA A 186 5.54 11.01 -1.11
N ASN A 187 6.10 12.03 -0.46
CA ASN A 187 5.49 13.34 -0.36
C ASN A 187 6.25 14.33 -1.24
N LEU A 188 5.54 14.84 -2.24
CA LEU A 188 6.00 15.81 -3.24
C LEU A 188 5.16 17.09 -3.18
N SER A 189 4.51 17.36 -2.05
CA SER A 189 3.54 18.45 -1.92
C SER A 189 4.15 19.85 -2.05
N ASP A 190 5.45 19.99 -1.78
CA ASP A 190 6.22 21.23 -1.95
C ASP A 190 6.64 21.50 -3.40
N LEU A 191 6.44 20.56 -4.33
CA LEU A 191 6.83 20.75 -5.73
C LEU A 191 5.84 21.66 -6.46
N SER A 192 6.36 22.41 -7.44
CA SER A 192 5.49 23.05 -8.44
C SER A 192 4.72 21.96 -9.23
N PRO A 193 3.55 22.27 -9.82
CA PRO A 193 2.84 21.29 -10.65
C PRO A 193 3.70 20.71 -11.79
N THR A 194 4.56 21.52 -12.41
CA THR A 194 5.47 21.07 -13.47
C THR A 194 6.49 20.06 -12.94
N ASP A 195 7.15 20.38 -11.83
CA ASP A 195 8.17 19.50 -11.24
C ASP A 195 7.56 18.23 -10.65
N PHE A 196 6.36 18.34 -10.08
CA PHE A 196 5.57 17.20 -9.63
C PHE A 196 5.33 16.20 -10.76
N TRP A 197 4.79 16.63 -11.89
CA TRP A 197 4.52 15.73 -13.01
C TRP A 197 5.81 15.21 -13.67
N ALA A 198 6.88 16.01 -13.69
CA ALA A 198 8.19 15.52 -14.13
C ALA A 198 8.70 14.39 -13.23
N ARG A 199 8.56 14.55 -11.90
CA ARG A 199 8.95 13.54 -10.90
C ARG A 199 8.09 12.29 -10.99
N MET A 200 6.76 12.42 -11.06
CA MET A 200 5.82 11.29 -11.20
C MET A 200 6.18 10.42 -12.41
N LYS A 201 6.52 11.04 -13.56
CA LYS A 201 6.96 10.31 -14.76
C LYS A 201 8.31 9.63 -14.57
N ALA A 202 9.29 10.34 -14.00
CA ALA A 202 10.63 9.81 -13.78
C ALA A 202 10.62 8.56 -12.88
N GLU A 203 9.75 8.55 -11.87
CA GLU A 203 9.57 7.44 -10.93
C GLU A 203 8.55 6.39 -11.39
N LYS A 204 7.94 6.55 -12.57
CA LYS A 204 6.93 5.64 -13.13
C LYS A 204 5.68 5.49 -12.25
N TRP A 205 5.29 6.57 -11.57
CA TRP A 205 4.09 6.66 -10.73
C TRP A 205 2.85 7.19 -11.47
N VAL A 206 3.00 7.47 -12.76
CA VAL A 206 1.92 7.91 -13.65
C VAL A 206 2.04 7.16 -14.96
N TRP A 207 0.90 6.82 -15.56
CA TRP A 207 0.83 6.13 -16.84
C TRP A 207 0.09 6.97 -17.88
N ASN A 208 0.70 8.07 -18.32
CA ASN A 208 0.19 8.92 -19.39
C ASN A 208 0.89 8.56 -20.70
N TYR A 209 0.26 7.69 -21.49
CA TYR A 209 0.68 7.39 -22.86
C TYR A 209 0.75 8.64 -23.75
#